data_AF-A0A1U8KBL7-F1
#
_entry.id   AF-A0A1U8KBL7-F1
#
_cell.length_a   1.000
_cell.length_b   1.000
_cell.length_c   1.000
_cell.angle_alpha   90.00
_cell.angle_beta   90.00
_cell.angle_gamma   90.00
#
_symmetry.space_group_name_H-M   'P 1'
#
loop_
_entity.id
_entity.type
_entity.pdbx_description
1 polymer ?
#
loop_
_entity_poly.entity_id
_entity_poly.type
_entity_poly.pdbx_seq_one_letter_code
_entity_poly.pdbx_strand_id
1 'polypeptide(L)'
;MSFVKGDLLTKTRKLVNGLAKPQPVWLKAMEQISAYDPPPARLFGLRVLELKELGVTEEEAVAVADMEYRMEKKEKKKAYARLKQIARLQGKKPSPNPYPSAIKERQALERKFV
;
A
#
# COMPACT_ATOMS: atom_id res chain seq x y z
N MET A 1 -16.12 -10.80 -22.87
CA MET A 1 -17.13 -10.10 -22.04
C MET A 1 -16.82 -8.60 -22.05
N SER A 2 -17.85 -7.78 -22.17
CA SER A 2 -17.89 -6.45 -22.78
C SER A 2 -17.01 -5.34 -22.19
N PHE A 3 -16.34 -4.62 -23.10
CA PHE A 3 -15.91 -3.23 -22.99
C PHE A 3 -17.06 -2.32 -22.51
N VAL A 4 -17.11 -1.98 -21.21
CA VAL A 4 -18.00 -0.93 -20.69
C VAL A 4 -17.13 0.11 -20.01
N LYS A 5 -17.02 1.31 -20.62
CA LYS A 5 -16.34 2.52 -20.12
C LYS A 5 -16.27 2.57 -18.59
N GLY A 6 -15.16 2.24 -17.93
CA GLY A 6 -14.93 2.43 -16.48
C GLY A 6 -15.85 1.67 -15.51
N ASP A 7 -15.27 1.16 -14.42
CA ASP A 7 -16.05 0.61 -13.30
C ASP A 7 -16.96 1.69 -12.66
N LEU A 8 -17.92 1.28 -11.84
CA LEU A 8 -18.86 2.21 -11.20
C LEU A 8 -18.13 3.24 -10.31
N LEU A 9 -17.07 2.82 -9.60
CA LEU A 9 -16.31 3.64 -8.66
C LEU A 9 -15.52 4.77 -9.35
N THR A 10 -14.88 4.46 -10.46
CA THR A 10 -14.09 5.38 -11.28
C THR A 10 -14.99 6.41 -11.97
N LYS A 11 -16.18 6.00 -12.43
CA LYS A 11 -17.19 6.92 -12.98
C LYS A 11 -17.70 7.90 -11.93
N THR A 12 -18.10 7.40 -10.76
CA THR A 12 -18.63 8.27 -9.69
C THR A 12 -17.56 9.20 -9.16
N ARG A 13 -16.32 8.72 -8.97
CA ARG A 13 -15.19 9.56 -8.59
C ARG A 13 -14.95 10.70 -9.60
N LYS A 14 -15.00 10.42 -10.91
CA LYS A 14 -14.87 11.47 -11.95
C LYS A 14 -15.98 12.52 -11.88
N LEU A 15 -17.23 12.11 -11.69
CA LEU A 15 -18.38 13.03 -11.61
C LEU A 15 -18.35 13.89 -10.34
N VAL A 16 -17.96 13.30 -9.21
CA VAL A 16 -17.82 14.03 -7.93
C VAL A 16 -16.65 15.00 -7.98
N ASN A 17 -15.48 14.58 -8.49
CA ASN A 17 -14.31 15.45 -8.65
C ASN A 17 -14.55 16.58 -9.65
N GLY A 18 -15.34 16.32 -10.70
CA GLY A 18 -15.79 17.32 -11.66
C GLY A 18 -16.96 18.18 -11.18
N LEU A 19 -17.37 18.07 -9.91
CA LEU A 19 -18.47 18.81 -9.28
C LEU A 19 -19.83 18.64 -9.99
N ALA A 20 -19.97 17.66 -10.88
CA ALA A 20 -21.18 17.40 -11.63
C ALA A 20 -22.27 16.73 -10.77
N LYS A 21 -21.88 16.06 -9.68
CA LYS A 21 -22.77 15.43 -8.71
C LYS A 21 -22.23 15.60 -7.29
N PRO A 22 -23.10 15.74 -6.27
CA PRO A 22 -22.68 15.71 -4.88
C PRO A 22 -22.12 14.32 -4.51
N GLN A 23 -21.24 14.28 -3.51
CA GLN A 23 -20.61 13.03 -3.05
C GLN A 23 -21.66 12.10 -2.43
N PRO A 24 -21.85 10.87 -2.95
CA PRO A 24 -22.79 9.93 -2.35
C PRO A 24 -22.18 9.29 -1.09
N VAL A 25 -23.03 8.99 -0.11
CA VAL A 25 -22.64 8.48 1.22
C VAL A 25 -21.82 7.19 1.13
N TRP A 26 -22.16 6.31 0.18
CA TRP A 26 -21.48 5.03 -0.02
C TRP A 26 -20.09 5.15 -0.66
N LEU A 27 -19.76 6.27 -1.31
CA LEU A 27 -18.50 6.40 -2.07
C LEU A 27 -17.28 6.23 -1.16
N LYS A 28 -17.30 6.86 0.02
CA LYS A 28 -16.21 6.80 0.98
C LYS A 28 -15.96 5.37 1.49
N ALA A 29 -17.03 4.63 1.77
CA ALA A 29 -16.94 3.24 2.20
C ALA A 29 -16.39 2.34 1.09
N MET A 30 -16.87 2.52 -0.14
CA MET A 30 -16.42 1.76 -1.30
C MET A 30 -14.94 2.02 -1.63
N GLU A 31 -14.48 3.28 -1.51
CA GLU A 31 -13.07 3.64 -1.66
C GLU A 31 -12.19 2.98 -0.59
N GLN A 32 -12.65 2.92 0.66
CA GLN A 32 -11.94 2.24 1.74
C GLN A 32 -11.81 0.73 1.51
N ILE A 33 -12.85 0.07 1.00
CA ILE A 33 -12.82 -1.36 0.67
C ILE A 33 -11.84 -1.62 -0.48
N SER A 34 -11.83 -0.75 -1.51
CA SER A 34 -10.91 -0.88 -2.65
C SER A 34 -9.44 -0.61 -2.30
N ALA A 35 -9.18 0.15 -1.23
CA ALA A 35 -7.86 0.49 -0.75
C ALA A 35 -7.29 -0.55 0.23
N TYR A 36 -7.75 -1.80 0.14
CA TYR A 36 -7.26 -2.88 1.00
C TYR A 36 -5.77 -3.09 0.78
N ASP A 37 -4.97 -2.65 1.77
CA ASP A 37 -3.54 -2.92 1.84
C ASP A 37 -3.36 -4.21 2.68
N PRO A 38 -3.16 -5.38 2.04
CA PRO A 38 -3.02 -6.64 2.76
C PRO A 38 -1.85 -6.57 3.73
N PRO A 39 -1.96 -7.19 4.92
CA PRO A 39 -0.82 -7.25 5.84
C PRO A 39 0.36 -7.95 5.14
N PRO A 40 1.62 -7.57 5.43
CA PRO A 40 2.79 -8.13 4.75
C PRO A 40 2.85 -9.67 4.77
N ALA A 41 2.39 -10.30 5.86
CA ALA A 41 2.30 -11.75 5.98
C ALA A 41 1.40 -12.39 4.91
N ARG A 42 0.33 -11.71 4.48
CA ARG A 42 -0.57 -12.20 3.43
C ARG A 42 0.09 -12.15 2.06
N LEU A 43 0.75 -11.03 1.72
CA LEU A 43 1.49 -10.90 0.47
C LEU A 43 2.59 -11.97 0.37
N PHE A 44 3.30 -12.20 1.48
CA PHE A 44 4.30 -13.25 1.58
C PHE A 44 3.70 -14.64 1.32
N GLY A 45 2.59 -14.98 2.00
CA GLY A 45 1.93 -16.27 1.80
C GLY A 45 1.42 -16.48 0.36
N LEU A 46 0.84 -15.44 -0.24
CA LEU A 46 0.42 -15.49 -1.66
C LEU A 46 1.61 -15.75 -2.57
N ARG A 47 2.75 -15.09 -2.32
CA ARG A 47 3.95 -15.28 -3.14
C ARG A 47 4.52 -16.70 -3.04
N VAL A 48 4.52 -17.29 -1.85
CA VAL A 48 4.94 -18.69 -1.66
C VAL A 48 4.01 -19.64 -2.41
N LEU A 49 2.69 -19.41 -2.37
CA LEU A 49 1.72 -20.22 -3.11
C LEU A 49 1.93 -20.14 -4.62
N GLU A 50 2.12 -18.93 -5.16
CA GLU A 50 2.45 -18.72 -6.58
C GLU A 50 3.69 -19.53 -7.00
N LEU A 51 4.75 -19.53 -6.19
CA LEU A 51 5.98 -20.27 -6.48
C LEU A 51 5.77 -21.79 -6.40
N LYS A 52 4.96 -22.26 -5.44
CA LYS A 52 4.59 -23.68 -5.33
C LYS A 52 3.74 -24.14 -6.51
N GLU A 53 2.86 -23.30 -7.03
CA GLU A 53 2.09 -23.58 -8.26
C GLU A 53 2.98 -23.75 -9.49
N LEU A 54 4.14 -23.09 -9.51
CA LEU A 54 5.18 -23.26 -10.54
C LEU A 54 6.04 -24.51 -10.35
N GLY A 55 5.78 -25.31 -9.30
CA GLY A 55 6.52 -26.54 -9.00
C GLY A 55 7.79 -26.33 -8.17
N VAL A 56 8.00 -25.16 -7.58
CA VAL A 56 9.13 -24.89 -6.68
C VAL A 56 8.90 -25.59 -5.34
N THR A 57 9.97 -26.09 -4.72
CA THR A 57 9.88 -26.67 -3.38
C THR A 57 9.50 -25.60 -2.35
N GLU A 58 8.85 -25.99 -1.25
CA GLU A 58 8.37 -25.01 -0.27
C GLU A 58 9.52 -24.22 0.38
N GLU A 59 10.63 -24.88 0.68
CA GLU A 59 11.81 -24.25 1.28
C GLU A 59 12.41 -23.19 0.36
N GLU A 60 12.57 -23.50 -0.93
CA GLU A 60 13.05 -22.56 -1.93
C GLU A 60 12.05 -21.43 -2.16
N ALA A 61 10.75 -21.73 -2.21
CA ALA A 61 9.70 -20.72 -2.37
C ALA A 61 9.70 -19.70 -1.22
N VAL A 62 9.83 -20.19 0.02
CA VAL A 62 9.94 -19.34 1.24
C VAL A 62 11.20 -18.48 1.18
N ALA A 63 12.34 -19.04 0.77
CA ALA A 63 13.60 -18.30 0.68
C ALA A 63 13.55 -17.20 -0.39
N VAL A 64 12.99 -17.50 -1.56
CA VAL A 64 12.79 -16.54 -2.65
C VAL A 64 11.84 -15.42 -2.21
N ALA A 65 10.72 -15.76 -1.57
CA ALA A 65 9.76 -14.77 -1.09
C ALA A 65 10.38 -13.84 -0.01
N ASP A 66 11.22 -14.36 0.91
CA ASP A 66 11.90 -13.52 1.91
C ASP A 66 12.90 -12.57 1.24
N MET A 67 13.67 -13.08 0.27
CA MET A 67 14.61 -12.29 -0.50
C MET A 67 13.92 -11.15 -1.25
N GLU A 68 12.84 -11.45 -1.99
CA GLU A 68 12.04 -10.46 -2.71
C GLU A 68 11.48 -9.38 -1.77
N TYR A 69 10.88 -9.79 -0.64
CA TYR A 69 10.34 -8.86 0.35
C TYR A 69 11.42 -7.95 0.95
N ARG A 70 12.59 -8.48 1.28
CA ARG A 70 13.71 -7.69 1.84
C ARG A 70 14.26 -6.71 0.82
N MET A 71 14.35 -7.11 -0.45
CA MET A 71 14.78 -6.25 -1.55
C MET A 71 13.78 -5.12 -1.78
N GLU A 72 12.49 -5.42 -1.88
CA GLU A 72 11.43 -4.42 -2.04
C GLU A 72 11.43 -3.42 -0.88
N LYS A 73 11.57 -3.90 0.36
CA LYS A 73 11.67 -3.06 1.56
C LYS A 73 12.90 -2.14 1.52
N LYS A 74 14.04 -2.64 1.03
CA LYS A 74 15.28 -1.85 0.87
C LYS A 74 15.08 -0.74 -0.17
N GLU A 75 14.51 -1.06 -1.32
CA GLU A 75 14.26 -0.08 -2.39
C GLU A 75 13.22 0.96 -1.99
N LYS A 76 12.11 0.56 -1.35
CA LYS A 76 11.11 1.50 -0.80
C LYS A 76 11.72 2.45 0.23
N LYS A 77 12.64 1.98 1.08
CA LYS A 77 13.39 2.84 2.02
C LYS A 77 14.29 3.84 1.31
N LYS A 78 15.00 3.42 0.24
CA LYS A 78 15.83 4.32 -0.58
C LYS A 78 14.97 5.37 -1.28
N ALA A 79 13.85 4.97 -1.88
CA ALA A 79 12.89 5.86 -2.52
C ALA A 79 12.33 6.88 -1.51
N TYR A 80 11.94 6.43 -0.32
CA TYR A 80 11.49 7.32 0.76
C TYR A 80 12.58 8.31 1.19
N ALA A 81 13.83 7.85 1.34
CA ALA A 81 14.94 8.73 1.68
C ALA A 81 15.14 9.83 0.62
N ARG A 82 15.02 9.47 -0.67
CA ARG A 82 15.09 10.43 -1.78
C ARG A 82 13.91 11.41 -1.78
N LEU A 83 12.68 10.93 -1.60
CA LEU A 83 11.49 11.78 -1.49
C LEU A 83 11.58 12.74 -0.31
N LYS A 84 12.11 12.26 0.83
CA LYS A 84 12.35 13.09 2.01
C LYS A 84 13.37 14.21 1.75
N GLN A 85 14.44 13.94 1.00
CA GLN A 85 15.39 14.96 0.58
C GLN A 85 14.71 16.02 -0.30
N ILE A 86 13.94 15.59 -1.29
CA ILE A 86 13.20 16.49 -2.19
C ILE A 86 12.20 17.35 -1.40
N ALA A 87 11.42 16.75 -0.50
CA ALA A 87 10.45 17.48 0.31
C ALA A 87 11.11 18.56 1.17
N ARG A 88 12.28 18.27 1.76
CA ARG A 88 13.08 19.25 2.51
C ARG A 88 13.52 20.42 1.64
N LEU A 89 14.06 20.13 0.44
CA LEU A 89 14.47 21.17 -0.51
C LEU A 89 13.30 22.05 -0.97
N GLN A 90 12.11 21.46 -1.08
CA GLN A 90 10.88 22.19 -1.44
C GLN A 90 10.22 22.91 -0.25
N GLY A 91 10.77 22.83 0.97
CA GLY A 91 10.15 23.37 2.17
C GLY A 91 8.83 22.68 2.57
N LYS A 92 8.54 21.49 2.02
CA LYS A 92 7.32 20.73 2.29
C LYS A 92 7.55 19.65 3.35
N LYS A 93 6.48 19.27 4.04
CA LYS A 93 6.52 18.14 4.98
C LYS A 93 6.74 16.83 4.19
N PRO A 94 7.70 15.98 4.58
CA PRO A 94 7.92 14.70 3.91
C PRO A 94 6.72 13.76 4.11
N SER A 95 6.52 12.85 3.15
CA SER A 95 5.49 11.82 3.25
C SER A 95 5.69 10.94 4.50
N PRO A 96 4.65 10.22 4.97
CA PRO A 96 4.81 9.24 6.03
C PRO A 96 5.85 8.17 5.66
N ASN A 97 6.58 7.67 6.67
CA ASN A 97 7.55 6.59 6.46
C ASN A 97 6.78 5.29 6.12
N PRO A 98 7.06 4.64 4.97
CA PRO A 98 6.36 3.41 4.57
C PRO A 98 6.63 2.21 5.48
N TYR A 99 7.76 2.20 6.21
CA TYR A 99 8.09 1.14 7.18
C TYR A 99 8.58 1.78 8.48
N PRO A 100 7.66 2.24 9.35
CA PRO A 100 8.01 2.73 10.67
C PRO A 100 8.59 1.58 11.51
N SER A 101 9.50 1.92 12.43
CA SER A 101 10.00 0.94 13.39
C SER A 101 8.91 0.66 14.42
N ALA A 102 8.66 -0.61 14.75
CA ALA A 102 7.65 -1.03 15.72
C ALA A 102 7.76 -0.32 17.09
N ILE A 103 8.98 0.03 17.51
CA ILE A 103 9.23 0.81 18.74
C ILE A 103 8.63 2.22 18.62
N LYS A 104 8.83 2.89 17.48
CA LYS A 104 8.30 4.25 17.25
C LYS A 104 6.77 4.25 17.11
N GLU A 105 6.20 3.19 16.55
CA GLU A 105 4.74 3.03 16.50
C GLU A 105 4.16 2.89 17.90
N ARG A 106 4.74 2.02 18.74
CA ARG A 106 4.34 1.89 20.15
C ARG A 106 4.47 3.20 20.91
N GLN A 107 5.61 3.88 20.80
CA GLN A 107 5.80 5.19 21.43
C GLN A 107 4.79 6.25 20.95
N ALA A 108 4.44 6.25 19.66
CA ALA A 108 3.44 7.16 19.12
C ALA A 108 2.01 6.85 19.60
N LEU A 109 1.71 5.57 19.87
CA LEU A 109 0.45 5.17 20.48
C LEU A 109 0.41 5.59 21.96
N GLU A 110 1.47 5.33 22.72
CA GLU A 110 1.59 5.68 24.14
C GLU A 110 1.46 7.19 24.38
N ARG A 111 2.09 8.03 23.53
CA ARG A 111 1.98 9.50 23.60
C ARG A 111 0.57 10.06 23.44
N LYS A 112 -0.40 9.26 22.98
CA LYS A 112 -1.80 9.72 22.90
C LYS A 112 -2.50 9.66 24.26
N PHE A 113 -1.94 8.91 25.20
CA PHE A 113 -2.53 8.63 26.52
C PHE A 113 -1.79 9.35 27.66
N VAL A 114 -0.76 10.15 27.34
CA VAL A 114 0.03 10.99 28.26
C VAL A 114 -0.15 12.44 27.85
#